data_AF-A0A345Y1S9-F1
#
_entry.id   AF-A0A345Y1S9-F1
#
_cell.length_a   1.000
_cell.length_b   1.000
_cell.length_c   1.000
_cell.angle_alpha   90.00
_cell.angle_beta   90.00
_cell.angle_gamma   90.00
#
_symmetry.space_group_name_H-M   'P 1'
#
loop_
_entity.id
_entity.type
_entity.pdbx_description
1 polymer ?
#
loop_
_entity_poly.entity_id
_entity_poly.type
_entity_poly.pdbx_seq_one_letter_code
_entity_poly.pdbx_strand_id
1 'polypeptide(L)' 'MGLGARDGDWVDVEMAYPVLRAVRQLLQFGTDVRVVDPPEARTEIVRAVADLHALYGRQDPA' A
#
# COMPACT_ATOMS: atom_id res chain seq x y z
N MET A 1 8.51 -18.10 25.33
CA MET A 1 7.49 -18.44 24.33
C MET A 1 7.59 -17.39 23.22
N GLY A 2 8.50 -17.59 22.28
CA GLY A 2 8.70 -16.68 21.15
C GLY A 2 7.98 -17.27 19.94
N LEU A 3 6.93 -16.60 19.47
CA LEU A 3 6.49 -16.82 18.09
C LEU A 3 7.47 -16.03 17.23
N GLY A 4 8.60 -16.67 16.90
CA GLY A 4 9.50 -16.13 15.89
C GLY A 4 8.72 -16.13 14.58
N ALA A 5 8.29 -14.96 14.13
CA ALA A 5 7.78 -14.78 12.78
C ALA A 5 8.83 -15.35 11.84
N ARG A 6 8.45 -16.30 10.98
CA ARG A 6 9.36 -16.79 9.95
C ARG A 6 9.54 -15.68 8.93
N ASP A 7 10.73 -15.60 8.33
CA ASP A 7 10.94 -14.71 7.19
C ASP A 7 9.86 -15.01 6.13
N GLY A 8 8.97 -14.04 5.88
CA GLY A 8 7.86 -14.15 4.93
C GLY A 8 6.44 -14.20 5.53
N ASP A 9 6.28 -14.25 6.85
CA ASP A 9 4.95 -14.17 7.48
C ASP A 9 4.44 -12.70 7.50
N TRP A 10 3.21 -12.47 7.03
CA TRP A 10 2.54 -11.17 7.10
C TRP A 10 2.13 -10.85 8.55
N VAL A 11 2.24 -9.59 8.94
CA VAL A 11 1.78 -9.09 10.24
C VAL A 11 0.76 -7.99 10.01
N ASP A 12 -0.39 -8.10 10.68
CA ASP A 12 -1.41 -7.06 10.66
C ASP A 12 -1.00 -5.90 11.57
N VAL A 13 -1.15 -4.67 11.05
CA VAL A 13 -0.84 -3.44 11.77
C VAL A 13 -1.99 -2.47 11.60
N GLU A 14 -2.51 -1.97 12.71
CA GLU A 14 -3.51 -0.91 12.71
C GLU A 14 -2.83 0.46 12.68
N MET A 15 -3.25 1.33 11.76
CA MET A 15 -2.68 2.66 11.59
C MET A 15 -3.79 3.72 11.59
N ALA A 16 -3.62 4.74 12.42
CA ALA A 16 -4.53 5.87 12.46
C ALA A 16 -4.04 7.00 11.55
N TYR A 17 -4.90 7.40 10.60
CA TYR A 17 -4.63 8.53 9.70
C TYR A 17 -5.65 9.66 9.94
N PRO A 18 -5.20 10.92 10.06
CA PRO A 18 -6.12 12.05 10.25
C PRO A 18 -6.94 12.37 9.00
N VAL A 19 -6.50 11.92 7.82
CA VAL A 19 -7.20 12.09 6.54
C VAL A 19 -7.02 10.84 5.68
N LEU A 20 -8.06 10.42 4.96
CA LEU A 20 -8.03 9.21 4.13
C LEU A 20 -6.87 9.19 3.13
N ARG A 21 -6.60 10.33 2.48
CA ARG A 21 -5.56 10.46 1.45
C ARG A 21 -4.13 10.19 1.96
N ALA A 22 -3.90 10.27 3.27
CA ALA A 22 -2.59 10.00 3.85
C ALA A 22 -2.18 8.52 3.68
N VAL A 23 -3.14 7.61 3.47
CA VAL A 23 -2.86 6.19 3.16
C VAL A 23 -1.97 6.03 1.92
N ARG A 24 -2.00 6.98 0.97
CA ARG A 24 -1.15 6.94 -0.23
C ARG A 24 0.34 6.87 0.09
N GLN A 25 0.77 7.35 1.26
CA GLN A 25 2.18 7.24 1.66
C GLN A 25 2.67 5.79 1.69
N LEU A 26 1.76 4.82 1.95
CA LEU A 26 2.12 3.41 2.04
C LEU A 26 2.60 2.82 0.71
N LEU A 27 2.31 3.48 -0.42
CA LEU A 27 2.83 3.08 -1.73
C LEU A 27 4.36 3.11 -1.80
N GLN A 28 5.03 3.88 -0.94
CA GLN A 28 6.50 3.90 -0.89
C GLN A 28 7.11 2.52 -0.53
N PHE A 29 6.34 1.65 0.11
CA PHE A 29 6.76 0.30 0.48
C PHE A 29 6.45 -0.74 -0.62
N GLY A 30 5.95 -0.29 -1.78
CA GLY A 30 5.70 -1.16 -2.92
C GLY A 30 4.75 -2.30 -2.57
N THR A 31 5.22 -3.53 -2.76
CA THR A 31 4.45 -4.76 -2.50
C THR A 31 4.65 -5.33 -1.10
N ASP A 32 5.45 -4.69 -0.25
CA ASP A 32 5.75 -5.15 1.12
C ASP A 32 4.67 -4.72 2.13
N VAL A 33 3.79 -3.80 1.73
CA VAL A 33 2.63 -3.37 2.52
C VAL A 33 1.36 -3.52 1.68
N ARG A 34 0.32 -4.09 2.29
CA ARG A 34 -1.00 -4.22 1.68
C ARG A 34 -2.06 -3.63 2.59
N VAL A 35 -2.83 -2.69 2.06
CA VAL A 35 -4.03 -2.16 2.75
C VAL A 35 -5.19 -3.13 2.54
N VAL A 36 -5.72 -3.66 3.64
CA VAL A 36 -6.82 -4.64 3.64
C VAL A 36 -8.15 -4.01 4.07
N ASP A 37 -8.11 -3.06 4.99
CA ASP A 37 -9.25 -2.33 5.53
C ASP A 37 -8.87 -0.89 5.94
N PRO A 38 -9.85 0.01 6.15
CA PRO A 38 -11.24 -0.10 5.68
C PRO A 38 -11.34 -0.03 4.14
N PRO A 39 -12.47 -0.42 3.52
CA PRO A 39 -12.59 -0.50 2.05
C PRO A 39 -12.35 0.84 1.33
N GLU A 40 -12.64 1.97 1.98
CA GLU A 40 -12.36 3.31 1.47
C GLU A 40 -10.86 3.55 1.33
N ALA A 41 -10.05 3.05 2.27
CA ALA A 41 -8.60 3.17 2.23
C ALA A 41 -8.01 2.33 1.08
N ARG A 42 -8.51 1.10 0.90
CA ARG A 42 -8.15 0.26 -0.25
C ARG A 42 -8.53 0.91 -1.58
N THR A 43 -9.71 1.51 -1.65
CA THR A 43 -10.18 2.23 -2.86
C THR A 43 -9.26 3.41 -3.19
N GLU A 44 -8.83 4.17 -2.18
CA GLU A 44 -7.91 5.29 -2.38
C GLU A 44 -6.52 4.84 -2.85
N ILE A 45 -6.01 3.69 -2.37
CA ILE A 45 -4.78 3.06 -2.87
C ILE A 45 -4.92 2.67 -4.34
N VAL A 46 -5.98 1.96 -4.71
CA VAL A 46 -6.21 1.54 -6.11
C VAL A 46 -6.27 2.75 -7.03
N ARG A 47 -6.97 3.82 -6.60
CA ARG A 47 -7.03 5.08 -7.36
C ARG A 47 -5.65 5.69 -7.53
N ALA A 48 -4.86 5.79 -6.47
CA ALA A 48 -3.52 6.36 -6.53
C ALA A 48 -2.58 5.55 -7.43
N VAL A 49 -2.66 4.21 -7.41
CA VAL A 49 -1.90 3.35 -8.33
C VAL A 49 -2.31 3.59 -9.78
N ALA A 50 -3.60 3.72 -10.07
CA ALA A 50 -4.08 4.05 -11.41
C ALA A 50 -3.59 5.44 -11.88
N ASP A 51 -3.65 6.45 -11.00
CA ASP A 51 -3.11 7.80 -11.26
C ASP A 51 -1.60 7.72 -11.59
N LEU A 52 -0.82 6.99 -10.79
CA LEU A 52 0.62 6.81 -11.00
C LEU A 52 0.93 6.05 -12.28
N HIS A 53 0.18 4.98 -12.57
CA HIS A 53 0.34 4.23 -13.80
C HIS A 53 0.00 5.08 -15.03
N ALA A 54 -0.99 5.97 -14.96
CA ALA A 54 -1.28 6.91 -16.04
C ALA A 54 -0.12 7.91 -16.25
N LEU A 55 0.55 8.33 -15.18
CA LEU A 55 1.67 9.28 -15.24
C LEU A 55 2.99 8.65 -15.69
N TYR A 56 3.30 7.45 -15.19
CA TYR A 56 4.62 6.83 -15.31
C TYR A 56 4.62 5.47 -16.01
N GLY A 57 3.45 4.85 -16.21
CA GLY A 57 3.31 3.49 -16.75
C GLY A 57 3.64 3.36 -18.24
N ARG A 58 3.77 4.49 -18.96
CA ARG A 58 4.36 4.49 -20.30
C ARG A 58 5.82 4.90 -20.22
N GLN A 59 6.70 3.91 -20.23
CA GLN A 59 8.08 4.09 -20.65
C GLN A 59 8.17 3.56 -22.09
N ASP A 60 8.37 4.43 -23.07
CA ASP A 60 8.91 3.97 -24.35
C ASP A 60 10.27 3.33 -24.06
N PRO A 61 10.57 2.12 -24.60
CA PRO A 61 11.90 1.56 -24.45
C PRO A 61 12.90 2.53 -25.08
N ALA A 62 13.88 2.95 -24.27
CA ALA A 62 15.08 3.64 -24.75
C ALA A 62 15.95 2.69 -25.58
#